data_AF-A0A1J3IFB4-F1
#
_entry.id   AF-A0A1J3IFB4-F1
#
_cell.length_a   1.000
_cell.length_b   1.000
_cell.length_c   1.000
_cell.angle_alpha   90.00
_cell.angle_beta   90.00
_cell.angle_gamma   90.00
#
_symmetry.space_group_name_H-M   'P 1'
#
loop_
_entity.id
_entity.type
_entity.pdbx_description
1 polymer ?
#
loop_
_entity_poly.entity_id
_entity_poly.type
_entity_poly.pdbx_seq_one_letter_code
_entity_poly.pdbx_strand_id
1 'polypeptide(L)'
;SFVSLQGDQASIVGGAINYVKVLEQIIQSLESQKRTEQSFGLENDQASKNHHLSGISSSDLWTTHEDQTFVPKVEATVIQNHVNLKVQCQKKQGQLLKGIISLEKLRLTVLHLNIASSSHLSVSY
;
A
#
# COMPACT_ATOMS: atom_id res chain seq x y z
N SER A 1 -40.60 -10.64 32.85
CA SER A 1 -39.48 -11.36 32.23
C SER A 1 -38.55 -10.36 31.58
N PHE A 2 -37.33 -10.21 32.09
CA PHE A 2 -36.33 -9.30 31.51
C PHE A 2 -35.55 -10.05 30.43
N VAL A 3 -35.63 -9.58 29.19
CA VAL A 3 -34.90 -10.14 28.05
C VAL A 3 -33.58 -9.38 27.94
N SER A 4 -32.47 -10.06 28.16
CA SER A 4 -31.12 -9.50 28.13
C SER A 4 -30.72 -9.09 26.71
N LEU A 5 -30.63 -7.78 26.46
CA LEU A 5 -29.86 -7.18 25.36
C LEU A 5 -28.35 -7.38 25.60
N GLN A 6 -27.89 -8.64 25.56
CA GLN A 6 -26.48 -8.98 25.71
C GLN A 6 -25.86 -9.44 24.38
N GLY A 7 -26.69 -9.59 23.34
CA GLY A 7 -26.26 -10.03 22.01
C GLY A 7 -25.56 -8.94 21.19
N ASP A 8 -25.80 -7.66 21.47
CA ASP A 8 -25.18 -6.54 20.79
C ASP A 8 -23.80 -6.20 21.39
N GLN A 9 -23.69 -6.10 22.72
CA GLN A 9 -22.43 -5.78 23.38
C GLN A 9 -21.41 -6.91 23.25
N ALA A 10 -21.82 -8.17 23.42
CA ALA A 10 -20.91 -9.31 23.26
C ALA A 10 -20.41 -9.47 21.81
N SER A 11 -21.24 -9.14 20.81
CA SER A 11 -20.87 -9.18 19.39
C SER A 11 -19.90 -8.05 19.01
N ILE A 12 -20.14 -6.83 19.52
CA ILE A 12 -19.23 -5.68 19.30
C ILE A 12 -17.88 -5.92 19.98
N VAL A 13 -17.89 -6.36 21.24
CA VAL A 13 -16.67 -6.68 21.99
C VAL A 13 -15.92 -7.84 21.34
N GLY A 14 -16.64 -8.88 20.89
CA GLY A 14 -16.06 -10.00 20.13
C GLY A 14 -15.42 -9.54 18.81
N GLY A 15 -16.07 -8.65 18.07
CA GLY A 15 -15.53 -8.05 16.85
C GLY A 15 -14.27 -7.22 17.10
N ALA A 16 -14.24 -6.42 18.17
CA ALA A 16 -13.07 -5.64 18.57
C ALA A 16 -11.89 -6.53 18.99
N ILE A 17 -12.16 -7.59 19.77
CA ILE A 17 -11.13 -8.58 20.16
C ILE A 17 -10.57 -9.28 18.92
N ASN A 18 -11.43 -9.67 17.98
CA ASN A 18 -10.99 -10.30 16.73
C ASN A 18 -10.12 -9.34 15.90
N TYR A 19 -10.49 -8.07 15.83
CA TYR A 19 -9.70 -7.05 15.13
C TYR A 19 -8.31 -6.86 15.77
N VAL A 20 -8.23 -6.77 17.10
CA VAL A 20 -6.95 -6.66 17.81
C VAL A 20 -6.06 -7.88 17.55
N LYS A 21 -6.61 -9.10 17.57
CA LYS A 21 -5.85 -10.33 17.25
C LYS A 21 -5.27 -10.31 15.84
N VAL A 22 -6.06 -9.85 14.85
CA VAL A 22 -5.59 -9.72 13.47
C VAL A 22 -4.46 -8.69 13.38
N LEU A 23 -4.58 -7.55 14.08
CA LEU A 23 -3.52 -6.54 14.14
C LEU A 23 -2.22 -7.08 14.76
N GLU A 24 -2.31 -7.80 15.89
CA GLU A 24 -1.15 -8.43 16.54
C GLU A 24 -0.44 -9.41 15.61
N GLN A 25 -1.21 -10.24 14.88
CA GLN A 25 -0.65 -11.20 13.94
C GLN A 25 0.06 -10.50 12.76
N ILE A 26 -0.49 -9.40 12.25
CA ILE A 26 0.15 -8.59 11.20
C ILE A 26 1.47 -8.00 11.69
N ILE A 27 1.48 -7.42 12.90
CA ILE A 27 2.69 -6.83 13.48
C ILE A 27 3.79 -7.89 13.67
N GLN A 28 3.45 -9.06 14.23
CA GLN A 28 4.40 -10.17 14.38
C GLN A 28 4.93 -10.69 13.04
N SER A 29 4.07 -10.77 12.01
CA SER A 29 4.49 -11.13 10.66
C SER A 29 5.48 -10.11 10.08
N LEU A 30 5.29 -8.82 10.33
CA LEU A 30 6.19 -7.76 9.88
C LEU A 30 7.51 -7.75 10.68
N GLU A 31 7.46 -7.99 11.99
CA GLU A 31 8.65 -8.07 12.84
C GLU A 31 9.52 -9.29 12.51
N SER A 32 8.91 -10.43 12.22
CA SER A 32 9.65 -11.63 11.79
C SER A 32 10.29 -11.43 10.41
N GLN A 33 9.61 -10.76 9.48
CA GLN A 33 10.20 -10.35 8.21
C GLN A 33 11.39 -9.41 8.41
N LYS A 34 11.28 -8.45 9.32
CA LYS A 34 12.34 -7.49 9.67
C LYS A 34 13.58 -8.15 10.31
N ARG A 35 13.44 -9.26 11.05
CA ARG A 35 14.61 -9.99 11.60
C ARG A 35 15.44 -10.72 10.55
N THR A 36 14.85 -11.07 9.41
CA THR A 36 15.60 -11.73 8.31
C THR A 36 16.64 -10.79 7.70
N GLU A 37 16.49 -9.47 7.86
CA GLU A 37 17.42 -8.45 7.33
C GLU A 37 18.45 -7.96 8.35
N GLN A 38 18.44 -8.46 9.61
CA GLN A 38 19.27 -7.91 10.69
C GLN A 38 20.31 -8.90 11.29
N SER A 39 20.63 -9.98 10.59
CA SER A 39 21.63 -10.99 11.02
C SER A 39 22.94 -10.97 10.23
N PHE A 40 23.34 -9.85 9.64
CA PHE A 40 24.67 -9.74 9.00
C PHE A 40 25.41 -8.47 9.43
N GLY A 41 26.10 -8.61 10.56
CA GLY A 41 27.20 -7.76 11.01
C GLY A 41 27.67 -8.29 12.36
N LEU A 42 28.93 -8.59 12.65
CA LEU A 42 30.23 -8.38 12.01
C LEU A 42 31.17 -9.43 12.62
N GLU A 43 32.16 -9.98 11.90
CA GLU A 43 33.50 -10.30 12.47
C GLU A 43 34.51 -10.74 11.38
N ASN A 44 35.78 -10.65 11.76
CA ASN A 44 36.95 -10.28 10.99
C ASN A 44 37.83 -11.49 10.56
N ASP A 45 38.80 -11.18 9.70
CA ASP A 45 40.10 -11.84 9.51
C ASP A 45 40.31 -12.94 8.43
N GLN A 46 41.57 -12.94 8.02
CA GLN A 46 42.18 -13.33 6.75
C GLN A 46 42.05 -14.81 6.33
N ALA A 47 41.86 -15.02 5.03
CA ALA A 47 42.79 -15.72 4.13
C ALA A 47 42.07 -16.53 3.05
N SER A 48 42.50 -16.30 1.80
CA SER A 48 42.51 -17.24 0.68
C SER A 48 41.18 -17.68 0.05
N LYS A 49 41.11 -17.32 -1.24
CA LYS A 49 40.62 -18.12 -2.38
C LYS A 49 39.17 -17.97 -2.79
N ASN A 50 39.06 -17.13 -3.82
CA ASN A 50 38.31 -17.34 -5.06
C ASN A 50 36.80 -17.09 -5.05
N HIS A 51 36.41 -16.29 -6.05
CA HIS A 51 35.06 -16.01 -6.54
C HIS A 51 34.22 -15.09 -5.67
N HIS A 52 34.36 -13.77 -5.86
CA HIS A 52 33.23 -12.89 -5.59
C HIS A 52 33.25 -11.62 -6.45
N LEU A 53 32.26 -11.58 -7.32
CA LEU A 53 31.53 -10.45 -7.89
C LEU A 53 32.04 -9.04 -7.54
N SER A 54 32.31 -8.31 -8.63
CA SER A 54 32.45 -6.86 -8.75
C SER A 54 31.71 -6.08 -7.67
N GLY A 55 32.41 -5.09 -7.11
CA GLY A 55 31.81 -4.06 -6.29
C GLY A 55 30.59 -3.47 -6.96
N ILE A 56 29.48 -3.48 -6.22
CA ILE A 56 28.34 -2.63 -6.51
C ILE A 56 28.16 -1.77 -5.27
N SER A 57 28.39 -0.48 -5.50
CA SER A 57 28.05 0.65 -4.64
C SER A 57 26.67 0.46 -4.01
N SER A 58 26.50 0.81 -2.73
CA SER A 58 25.19 0.90 -2.05
C SER A 58 24.34 2.09 -2.56
N SER A 59 24.41 2.36 -3.85
CA SER A 59 23.61 3.30 -4.61
C SER A 59 23.32 2.63 -5.94
N ASP A 60 22.04 2.46 -6.25
CA ASP A 60 21.45 1.97 -7.52
C ASP A 60 20.93 0.52 -7.48
N LEU A 61 19.63 0.38 -7.21
CA LEU A 61 18.79 -0.41 -8.12
C LEU A 61 17.31 0.00 -8.13
N TRP A 62 17.02 1.30 -8.30
CA TRP A 62 15.73 1.74 -8.89
C TRP A 62 15.95 2.78 -10.01
N THR A 63 16.98 2.55 -10.82
CA THR A 63 17.04 3.00 -12.21
C THR A 63 17.57 1.76 -12.93
N THR A 64 16.84 1.00 -13.72
CA THR A 64 16.00 1.39 -14.83
C THR A 64 15.17 0.15 -15.13
N HIS A 65 13.87 0.18 -14.85
CA HIS A 65 12.99 -0.30 -15.90
C HIS A 65 12.38 0.98 -16.43
N GLU A 66 12.57 1.21 -17.72
CA GLU A 66 11.65 2.00 -18.53
C GLU A 66 10.30 1.25 -18.55
N ASP A 67 9.74 1.05 -17.36
CA ASP A 67 8.41 0.51 -17.13
C ASP A 67 7.52 1.67 -17.52
N GLN A 68 7.30 1.85 -18.84
CA GLN A 68 6.52 2.91 -19.48
C GLN A 68 5.71 3.62 -18.41
N THR A 69 6.28 4.71 -17.86
CA THR A 69 5.71 5.29 -16.65
C THR A 69 4.39 5.84 -17.10
N PHE A 70 3.32 5.09 -16.88
CA PHE A 70 2.01 5.43 -17.39
C PHE A 70 1.60 6.67 -16.64
N VAL A 71 1.86 7.82 -17.26
CA VAL A 71 1.54 9.12 -16.68
C VAL A 71 0.04 9.11 -16.52
N PRO A 72 -0.48 9.22 -15.28
CA PRO A 72 -1.91 9.22 -15.07
C PRO A 72 -2.52 10.37 -15.85
N LYS A 73 -3.55 10.09 -16.65
CA LYS A 73 -4.30 11.11 -17.36
C LYS A 73 -5.17 11.84 -16.34
N VAL A 74 -4.97 13.14 -16.21
CA VAL A 74 -5.72 13.98 -15.27
C VAL A 74 -6.56 14.98 -16.05
N GLU A 75 -7.85 15.04 -15.74
CA GLU A 75 -8.81 16.01 -16.27
C GLU A 75 -9.40 16.77 -15.07
N ALA A 76 -9.52 18.09 -15.18
CA ALA A 76 -10.11 18.93 -14.15
C ALA A 76 -11.10 19.90 -14.77
N THR A 77 -12.30 19.96 -14.20
CA THR A 77 -13.36 20.87 -14.64
C THR A 77 -13.87 21.66 -13.44
N VAL A 78 -13.87 22.99 -13.56
CA VAL A 78 -14.42 23.88 -12.51
C VAL A 78 -15.94 23.92 -12.65
N ILE A 79 -16.64 23.71 -11.53
CA ILE A 79 -18.10 23.76 -11.45
C ILE A 79 -18.47 24.68 -10.29
N GLN A 80 -18.91 25.89 -10.63
CA GLN A 80 -19.21 26.96 -9.66
C GLN A 80 -18.03 27.19 -8.70
N ASN A 81 -18.16 26.78 -7.43
CA ASN A 81 -17.16 26.94 -6.38
C ASN A 81 -16.37 25.65 -6.08
N HIS A 82 -16.53 24.61 -6.90
CA HIS A 82 -15.89 23.30 -6.72
C HIS A 82 -15.14 22.87 -7.97
N VAL A 83 -14.24 21.90 -7.82
CA VAL A 83 -13.51 21.28 -8.93
C VAL A 83 -13.87 19.81 -9.02
N ASN A 84 -14.28 19.37 -10.20
CA ASN A 84 -14.35 17.95 -10.52
C ASN A 84 -12.97 17.51 -11.03
N LEU A 85 -12.34 16.59 -10.31
CA LEU A 85 -11.05 16.01 -10.69
C LEU A 85 -11.25 14.55 -11.10
N LYS A 86 -10.86 14.22 -12.33
CA LYS A 86 -10.89 12.87 -12.88
C LYS A 86 -9.47 12.41 -13.17
N VAL A 87 -9.08 11.31 -12.53
CA VAL A 87 -7.74 10.71 -12.70
C VAL A 87 -7.92 9.31 -13.27
N GLN A 88 -7.35 9.08 -14.45
CA GLN A 88 -7.31 7.77 -15.09
C GLN A 88 -5.88 7.26 -15.08
N CYS A 89 -5.66 6.13 -14.42
CA CYS A 89 -4.35 5.52 -14.28
C CYS A 89 -4.45 3.99 -14.37
N GLN A 90 -3.32 3.34 -14.65
CA GLN A 90 -3.24 1.90 -14.54
C GLN A 90 -3.45 1.46 -13.07
N LYS A 91 -4.27 0.43 -12.86
CA LYS A 91 -4.52 -0.12 -11.53
C LYS A 91 -3.24 -0.80 -11.01
N LYS A 92 -2.61 -0.22 -9.99
CA LYS A 92 -1.49 -0.79 -9.23
C LYS A 92 -1.88 -0.93 -7.75
N GLN A 93 -1.35 -1.94 -7.06
CA GLN A 93 -1.62 -2.15 -5.63
C GLN A 93 -1.20 -0.91 -4.82
N GLY A 94 -2.06 -0.45 -3.92
CA GLY A 94 -1.79 0.72 -3.06
C GLY A 94 -1.85 2.10 -3.77
N GLN A 95 -2.08 2.17 -5.09
CA GLN A 95 -2.12 3.45 -5.81
C GLN A 95 -3.27 4.35 -5.33
N LEU A 96 -4.44 3.77 -5.04
CA LEU A 96 -5.58 4.50 -4.48
C LEU A 96 -5.24 5.09 -3.12
N LEU A 97 -4.62 4.31 -2.24
CA LEU A 97 -4.22 4.78 -0.91
C LEU A 97 -3.22 5.95 -1.01
N LYS A 98 -2.24 5.85 -1.91
CA LYS A 98 -1.32 6.96 -2.23
C LYS A 98 -2.09 8.21 -2.68
N GLY A 99 -3.12 8.05 -3.51
CA GLY A 99 -3.98 9.15 -3.95
C GLY A 99 -4.74 9.80 -2.78
N ILE A 100 -5.35 9.00 -1.91
CA ILE A 100 -6.09 9.48 -0.73
C ILE A 100 -5.15 10.26 0.21
N ILE A 101 -3.96 9.75 0.48
CA ILE A 101 -2.93 10.43 1.29
C ILE A 101 -2.55 11.78 0.65
N SER A 102 -2.41 11.83 -0.68
CA SER A 102 -2.10 13.09 -1.37
C SER A 102 -3.24 14.10 -1.27
N LEU A 103 -4.51 13.68 -1.36
CA LEU A 103 -5.66 14.58 -1.17
C LEU A 103 -5.69 15.18 0.25
N GLU A 104 -5.38 14.37 1.25
CA GLU A 104 -5.30 14.78 2.66
C GLU A 104 -4.16 15.80 2.89
N LYS A 105 -2.97 15.53 2.34
CA LYS A 105 -1.83 16.47 2.37
C LYS A 105 -2.13 17.82 1.73
N LEU A 106 -2.92 17.82 0.66
CA LEU A 106 -3.35 19.04 -0.04
C LEU A 106 -4.51 19.75 0.66
N ARG A 107 -5.05 19.20 1.76
CA ARG A 107 -6.18 19.73 2.54
C ARG A 107 -7.43 19.98 1.69
N LEU A 108 -7.66 19.12 0.69
CA LEU A 108 -8.85 19.21 -0.16
C LEU A 108 -10.05 18.61 0.56
N THR A 109 -11.18 19.32 0.56
CA THR A 109 -12.45 18.77 1.04
C THR A 109 -13.10 17.96 -0.08
N VAL A 110 -13.15 16.64 0.09
CA VAL A 110 -13.74 15.72 -0.89
C VAL A 110 -15.25 15.63 -0.67
N LEU A 111 -16.03 16.17 -1.60
CA LEU A 111 -17.50 16.10 -1.54
C LEU A 111 -18.02 14.73 -1.99
N HIS A 112 -17.49 14.26 -3.12
CA HIS A 112 -17.86 12.99 -3.73
C HIS A 112 -16.61 12.35 -4.34
N LEU A 113 -16.40 11.06 -4.04
CA LEU A 113 -15.33 10.26 -4.61
C LEU A 113 -15.94 9.02 -5.28
N ASN A 114 -15.72 8.88 -6.58
CA ASN A 114 -16.10 7.69 -7.32
C ASN A 114 -14.85 6.97 -7.83
N ILE A 115 -14.81 5.66 -7.67
CA ILE A 115 -13.70 4.81 -8.10
C ILE A 115 -14.29 3.71 -8.98
N ALA A 116 -13.94 3.74 -10.26
CA ALA A 116 -14.35 2.73 -11.22
C ALA A 116 -13.11 2.09 -11.87
N SER A 117 -13.17 0.78 -12.07
CA SER A 117 -12.18 0.05 -12.87
C SER A 117 -12.78 -0.31 -14.22
N SER A 118 -12.10 0.06 -15.31
CA SER A 118 -12.44 -0.44 -16.64
C SER A 118 -11.84 -1.83 -16.83
N SER A 119 -12.64 -2.89 -16.69
CA SER A 119 -12.23 -4.23 -17.07
C SER A 119 -12.22 -4.34 -18.60
N HIS A 120 -11.05 -4.29 -19.21
CA HIS A 120 -10.88 -4.70 -20.60
C HIS A 120 -10.88 -6.24 -20.64
N LEU A 121 -12.06 -6.84 -20.51
CA LEU A 121 -12.27 -8.22 -20.94
C LEU A 121 -12.30 -8.14 -22.47
N SER A 122 -11.17 -8.46 -23.10
CA SER A 122 -11.12 -8.68 -24.54
C SER A 122 -12.11 -9.79 -24.87
N VAL A 123 -13.25 -9.44 -25.46
CA VAL A 123 -14.12 -10.42 -26.11
C VAL A 123 -13.46 -10.74 -27.44
N SER A 124 -12.70 -11.83 -27.48
CA SER A 124 -12.23 -12.44 -28.72
C SER A 124 -13.39 -13.23 -29.33
N TYR A 125 -13.83 -12.81 -30.52
CA TYR A 125 -14.72 -13.58 -31.38
C TYR A 125 -13.99 -14.76 -32.02
#